data_AF-A0A7K4KLC0-F1
#
_entry.id   AF-A0A7K4KLC0-F1
#
_cell.length_a   1.000
_cell.length_b   1.000
_cell.length_c   1.000
_cell.angle_alpha   90.00
_cell.angle_beta   90.00
_cell.angle_gamma   90.00
#
_symmetry.space_group_name_H-M   'P 1'
#
loop_
_entity.id
_entity.type
_entity.pdbx_description
1 polymer ?
#
loop_
_entity_poly.entity_id
_entity_poly.type
_entity_poly.pdbx_seq_one_letter_code
_entity_poly.pdbx_strand_id
1 'polypeptide(L)'
;EGDEWKGWRPLTMAGIFERWEPPGGGDALYAYTIITVDASKDVSFIHHRQAGAVERNPRALPACSVMPAILDGEEAIRKWLDFAEVPTQEAVKLIQPTGNIAFHPVSTLVNSVRNDSPECLAPIELGAPEQVKATASSKVMASWLQSIQEASPKKQENEVPKWTSQFIHSPSPKKTSAGVLHSPSPKKTSA
;
A
#
# COMPACT_ATOMS: atom_id res chain seq x y z
N GLU A 1 6.14 -45.45 12.79
CA GLU A 1 6.19 -44.38 11.77
C GLU A 1 4.92 -43.57 11.91
N GLY A 2 5.05 -42.29 12.29
CA GLY A 2 3.91 -41.40 12.47
C GLY A 2 3.54 -40.76 11.14
N ASP A 3 2.24 -40.69 10.85
CA ASP A 3 1.67 -40.01 9.69
C ASP A 3 2.24 -38.59 9.55
N GLU A 4 3.01 -38.36 8.49
CA GLU A 4 3.51 -37.05 8.13
C GLU A 4 2.32 -36.17 7.68
N TRP A 5 2.00 -35.16 8.47
CA TRP A 5 0.85 -34.29 8.23
C TRP A 5 1.08 -33.46 6.95
N LYS A 6 0.39 -33.80 5.85
CA LYS A 6 0.44 -33.10 4.55
C LYS A 6 -0.38 -31.80 4.52
N GLY A 7 -0.29 -31.01 5.58
CA GLY A 7 -1.00 -29.75 5.69
C GLY A 7 -0.30 -28.57 5.03
N TRP A 8 -0.82 -27.38 5.28
CA TRP A 8 -0.17 -26.13 4.85
C TRP A 8 1.12 -25.94 5.64
N ARG A 9 2.19 -25.55 4.95
CA ARG A 9 3.43 -25.11 5.58
C ARG A 9 3.31 -23.62 5.93
N PRO A 10 3.24 -23.22 7.21
CA PRO A 10 3.17 -21.82 7.59
C PRO A 10 4.42 -21.05 7.15
N LEU A 11 4.26 -19.78 6.78
CA LEU A 11 5.38 -18.90 6.50
C LEU A 11 6.00 -18.41 7.82
N THR A 12 7.30 -18.66 7.99
CA THR A 12 8.06 -18.30 9.19
C THR A 12 8.89 -17.05 8.94
N MET A 13 8.57 -15.97 9.65
CA MET A 13 9.23 -14.66 9.51
C MET A 13 10.00 -14.31 10.78
N ALA A 14 11.23 -13.83 10.61
CA ALA A 14 12.05 -13.34 11.71
C ALA A 14 11.45 -12.03 12.27
N GLY A 15 11.26 -12.00 13.59
CA GLY A 15 10.76 -10.84 14.30
C GLY A 15 11.49 -10.62 15.61
N ILE A 16 11.37 -9.40 16.13
CA ILE A 16 11.86 -9.00 17.46
C ILE A 16 10.64 -8.62 18.27
N PHE A 17 10.61 -8.98 19.55
CA PHE A 17 9.53 -8.61 20.45
C PHE A 17 10.05 -7.84 21.67
N GLU A 18 9.16 -7.06 22.26
CA GLU A 18 9.39 -6.34 23.51
C GLU A 18 8.19 -6.53 24.44
N ARG A 19 8.46 -6.53 25.75
CA ARG A 19 7.45 -6.49 26.79
C ARG A 19 7.38 -5.07 27.35
N TRP A 20 6.20 -4.47 27.31
CA TRP A 20 5.91 -3.16 27.87
C TRP A 20 4.94 -3.25 29.04
N GLU A 21 5.25 -2.57 30.15
CA GLU A 21 4.39 -2.53 31.34
C GLU A 21 3.71 -1.15 31.46
N PRO A 22 2.37 -1.10 31.52
CA PRO A 22 1.65 0.15 31.67
C PRO A 22 2.01 0.85 33.00
N PRO A 23 2.41 2.14 32.99
CA PRO A 23 2.73 2.87 34.23
C PRO A 23 1.58 2.98 35.24
N GLY A 24 0.33 2.89 34.76
CA GLY A 24 -0.87 2.94 35.59
C GLY A 24 -1.32 1.59 36.17
N GLY A 25 -0.52 0.54 36.00
CA GLY A 25 -0.92 -0.84 36.29
C GLY A 25 -1.75 -1.45 35.16
N GLY A 26 -1.80 -2.77 35.13
CA GLY A 26 -2.44 -3.57 34.09
C GLY A 26 -1.55 -4.71 33.60
N ASP A 27 -2.06 -5.46 32.62
CA ASP A 27 -1.33 -6.58 32.05
C ASP A 27 -0.16 -6.10 31.18
N ALA A 28 0.94 -6.85 31.20
CA ALA A 28 2.08 -6.58 30.34
C ALA A 28 1.72 -6.79 28.86
N LEU A 29 2.06 -5.82 28.02
CA LEU A 29 1.87 -5.89 26.58
C LEU A 29 3.11 -6.52 25.92
N TYR A 30 2.91 -7.60 25.17
CA TYR A 30 3.93 -8.13 24.27
C TYR A 30 3.67 -7.63 22.87
N ALA A 31 4.60 -6.84 22.33
CA ALA A 31 4.54 -6.32 20.98
C ALA A 31 5.71 -6.87 20.16
N TYR A 32 5.53 -7.03 18.85
CA TYR A 32 6.59 -7.48 17.97
C TYR A 32 6.66 -6.66 16.69
N THR A 33 7.81 -6.73 16.03
CA THR A 33 8.03 -6.18 14.69
C THR A 33 8.65 -7.25 13.79
N ILE A 34 8.34 -7.19 12.50
CA ILE A 34 8.87 -8.10 11.48
C ILE A 34 10.11 -7.46 10.86
N ILE A 35 11.21 -8.21 10.80
CA ILE A 35 12.43 -7.77 10.14
C ILE A 35 12.25 -7.84 8.63
N THR A 36 12.68 -6.81 7.92
CA THR A 36 12.64 -6.76 6.44
C THR A 36 14.06 -6.77 5.86
N VAL A 37 14.18 -7.35 4.67
CA VAL A 37 15.39 -7.43 3.86
C VAL A 37 15.07 -6.98 2.43
N ASP A 38 16.10 -6.76 1.62
CA ASP A 38 15.91 -6.53 0.19
C ASP A 38 15.15 -7.71 -0.44
N ALA A 39 14.22 -7.39 -1.35
CA ALA A 39 13.46 -8.40 -2.06
C ALA A 39 14.36 -9.29 -2.92
N SER A 40 14.10 -10.59 -2.91
CA SER A 40 14.70 -11.51 -3.87
C SER A 40 14.21 -11.18 -5.29
N LYS A 41 14.95 -11.63 -6.31
CA LYS A 41 14.63 -11.37 -7.73
C LYS A 41 13.22 -11.88 -8.10
N ASP A 42 12.74 -12.91 -7.41
CA ASP A 42 11.47 -13.55 -7.68
C ASP A 42 10.26 -12.71 -7.23
N VAL A 43 10.44 -11.85 -6.22
CA VAL A 43 9.37 -11.01 -5.67
C VAL A 43 9.63 -9.52 -5.84
N SER A 44 10.79 -9.13 -6.38
CA SER A 44 11.18 -7.72 -6.55
C SER A 44 10.21 -6.94 -7.45
N PHE A 45 9.46 -7.62 -8.33
CA PHE A 45 8.50 -6.96 -9.19
C PHE A 45 7.16 -6.61 -8.50
N ILE A 46 6.84 -7.25 -7.38
CA ILE A 46 5.56 -7.10 -6.68
C ILE A 46 5.50 -5.77 -5.93
N HIS A 47 6.60 -5.35 -5.30
CA HIS A 47 6.66 -4.16 -4.47
C HIS A 47 7.69 -3.13 -4.96
N HIS A 48 7.41 -2.49 -6.10
CA HIS A 48 8.10 -1.25 -6.46
C HIS A 48 7.59 -0.11 -5.56
N ARG A 49 8.35 0.36 -4.57
CA ARG A 49 8.07 1.67 -3.96
C ARG A 49 8.39 2.78 -4.97
N GLN A 50 7.51 3.00 -5.94
CA GLN A 50 7.51 4.10 -6.92
C GLN A 50 8.85 4.83 -7.12
N ALA A 51 9.69 4.34 -8.03
CA ALA A 51 10.23 5.25 -9.03
C ALA A 51 9.08 5.46 -10.03
N GLY A 52 8.22 6.46 -9.75
CA GLY A 52 7.32 6.96 -10.78
C GLY A 52 8.15 7.28 -12.02
N ALA A 53 7.57 7.08 -13.20
CA ALA A 53 8.16 7.48 -14.47
C ALA A 53 8.49 8.98 -14.46
N VAL A 54 9.63 9.33 -13.88
CA VAL A 54 10.28 10.62 -13.96
C VAL A 54 11.57 10.33 -14.69
N GLU A 55 11.56 10.75 -15.94
CA GLU A 55 12.67 10.73 -16.86
C GLU A 55 13.98 11.17 -16.15
N ARG A 56 14.98 10.27 -16.19
CA ARG A 56 16.42 10.54 -15.98
C ARG A 56 16.82 11.26 -14.68
N ASN A 57 17.15 10.47 -13.65
CA ASN A 57 18.28 10.79 -12.77
C ASN A 57 19.12 9.53 -12.47
N PRO A 58 20.35 9.39 -13.03
CA PRO A 58 21.22 8.23 -12.79
C PRO A 58 21.81 8.15 -11.36
N ARG A 59 21.42 9.07 -10.45
CA ARG A 59 21.78 9.06 -9.03
C ARG A 59 20.63 8.69 -8.09
N ALA A 60 19.43 8.41 -8.60
CA ALA A 60 18.37 7.89 -7.75
C ALA A 60 18.71 6.43 -7.42
N LEU A 61 19.07 6.17 -6.16
CA LEU A 61 19.17 4.81 -5.63
C LEU A 61 17.89 4.07 -6.01
N PRO A 62 17.97 2.82 -6.52
CA PRO A 62 16.79 2.09 -6.90
C PRO A 62 15.87 2.03 -5.68
N ALA A 63 14.58 2.30 -5.89
CA ALA A 63 13.58 2.01 -4.90
C ALA A 63 13.67 0.52 -4.55
N CYS A 64 14.33 0.19 -3.45
CA CYS A 64 14.47 -1.20 -3.02
C CYS A 64 13.09 -1.73 -2.66
N SER A 65 12.61 -2.70 -3.45
CA SER A 65 11.55 -3.59 -3.00
C SER A 65 12.07 -4.33 -1.77
N VAL A 66 11.28 -4.40 -0.70
CA VAL A 66 11.64 -5.12 0.52
C VAL A 66 10.71 -6.31 0.70
N MET A 67 11.19 -7.35 1.37
CA MET A 67 10.43 -8.54 1.74
C MET A 67 10.68 -8.87 3.23
N PRO A 68 9.78 -9.61 3.89
CA PRO A 68 10.07 -10.14 5.22
C PRO A 68 11.31 -11.05 5.20
N ALA A 69 12.10 -11.00 6.27
CA ALA A 69 13.17 -11.96 6.50
C ALA A 69 12.56 -13.33 6.82
N ILE A 70 12.54 -14.23 5.85
CA ILE A 70 11.93 -15.55 5.98
C ILE A 70 12.98 -16.55 6.50
N LEU A 71 12.61 -17.31 7.53
CA LEU A 71 13.42 -18.37 8.12
C LEU A 71 13.04 -19.69 7.47
N ASP A 72 13.71 -20.07 6.37
CA ASP A 72 13.39 -21.30 5.65
C ASP A 72 13.99 -22.54 6.33
N GLY A 73 13.12 -23.37 6.89
CA GLY A 73 13.48 -24.67 7.46
C GLY A 73 13.68 -24.66 8.98
N GLU A 74 13.59 -25.84 9.57
CA GLU A 74 13.58 -26.02 11.02
C GLU A 74 14.87 -25.55 11.70
N GLU A 75 16.03 -25.74 11.06
CA GLU A 75 17.32 -25.29 11.62
C GLU A 75 17.40 -23.76 11.76
N ALA A 76 16.88 -23.03 10.77
CA ALA A 76 16.88 -21.57 10.79
C ALA A 76 15.94 -21.06 11.89
N ILE A 77 14.76 -21.69 12.03
CA ILE A 77 13.79 -21.38 13.08
C ILE A 77 14.41 -21.64 14.46
N ARG A 78 14.99 -22.81 14.68
CA ARG A 78 15.64 -23.17 15.96
C ARG A 78 16.75 -22.21 16.33
N LYS A 79 17.66 -21.91 15.40
CA LYS A 79 18.76 -20.97 15.65
C LYS A 79 18.29 -19.54 15.92
N TRP A 80 17.16 -19.12 15.34
CA TRP A 80 16.57 -17.80 15.61
C TRP A 80 15.92 -17.72 17.00
N LEU A 81 15.24 -18.79 17.43
CA LEU A 81 14.54 -18.84 18.71
C LEU A 81 15.45 -19.15 19.91
N ASP A 82 16.56 -19.86 19.69
CA ASP A 82 17.50 -20.25 20.74
C ASP A 82 18.49 -19.12 21.10
N PHE A 83 17.96 -18.07 21.73
CA PHE A 83 18.76 -16.93 22.19
C PHE A 83 19.73 -17.28 23.34
N ALA A 84 19.59 -18.46 23.96
CA ALA A 84 20.45 -18.90 25.05
C ALA A 84 21.80 -19.40 24.50
N GLU A 85 21.77 -20.19 23.42
CA GLU A 85 22.96 -20.79 22.83
C GLU A 85 23.46 -20.03 21.58
N VAL A 86 22.58 -19.30 20.89
CA VAL A 86 22.93 -18.56 19.66
C VAL A 86 23.10 -17.06 19.94
N PRO A 87 24.34 -16.52 19.84
CA PRO A 87 24.56 -15.08 20.04
C PRO A 87 23.98 -14.26 18.89
N THR A 88 23.64 -12.99 19.17
CA THR A 88 23.01 -12.07 18.20
C THR A 88 23.77 -12.00 16.88
N GLN A 89 25.10 -11.99 16.90
CA GLN A 89 25.94 -11.93 15.70
C GLN A 89 25.77 -13.13 14.78
N GLU A 90 25.46 -14.32 15.32
CA GLU A 90 25.15 -15.51 14.53
C GLU A 90 23.70 -15.48 14.03
N ALA A 91 22.76 -15.05 14.88
CA ALA A 91 21.34 -14.94 14.51
C ALA A 91 21.12 -13.96 13.34
N VAL A 92 21.83 -12.82 13.33
CA VAL A 92 21.74 -11.82 12.24
C VAL A 92 22.17 -12.41 10.89
N LYS A 93 23.03 -13.43 10.85
CA LYS A 93 23.43 -14.08 9.59
C LYS A 93 22.28 -14.82 8.92
N LEU A 94 21.22 -15.17 9.67
CA LEU A 94 20.01 -15.80 9.14
C LEU A 94 19.11 -14.80 8.41
N ILE A 95 19.31 -13.50 8.61
CA ILE A 95 18.50 -12.42 8.03
C ILE A 95 18.99 -12.12 6.61
N GLN A 96 18.50 -12.89 5.64
CA GLN A 96 18.88 -12.76 4.23
C GLN A 96 17.66 -12.94 3.30
N PRO A 97 17.69 -12.35 2.08
CA PRO A 97 16.66 -12.58 1.07
C PRO A 97 16.56 -14.06 0.70
N THR A 98 15.34 -14.57 0.57
CA THR A 98 15.07 -15.97 0.19
C THR A 98 14.28 -16.03 -1.13
N GLY A 99 14.63 -16.95 -2.03
CA GLY A 99 13.96 -17.16 -3.32
C GLY A 99 12.85 -18.22 -3.32
N ASN A 100 12.70 -18.98 -2.24
CA ASN A 100 11.74 -20.09 -2.15
C ASN A 100 10.33 -19.60 -1.77
N ILE A 101 9.73 -18.76 -2.63
CA ILE A 101 8.42 -18.14 -2.38
C ILE A 101 7.54 -18.29 -3.62
N ALA A 102 6.34 -18.79 -3.43
CA ALA A 102 5.28 -18.78 -4.42
C ALA A 102 4.22 -17.72 -4.03
N PHE A 103 3.60 -17.10 -5.03
CA PHE A 103 2.56 -16.10 -4.85
C PHE A 103 1.60 -16.13 -6.05
N HIS A 104 0.40 -15.58 -5.86
CA HIS A 104 -0.60 -15.41 -6.91
C HIS A 104 -1.38 -14.12 -6.70
N PRO A 105 -1.90 -13.49 -7.77
CA PRO A 105 -2.76 -12.31 -7.63
C PRO A 105 -4.06 -12.67 -6.90
N VAL A 106 -4.54 -11.74 -6.08
CA VAL A 106 -5.80 -11.86 -5.31
C VAL A 106 -6.70 -10.66 -5.56
N SER A 107 -7.97 -10.78 -5.16
CA SER A 107 -8.95 -9.69 -5.25
C SER A 107 -8.56 -8.48 -4.39
N THR A 108 -8.98 -7.28 -4.81
CA THR A 108 -8.84 -6.04 -4.01
C THR A 108 -9.68 -6.04 -2.74
N LEU A 109 -10.50 -7.07 -2.53
CA LEU A 109 -11.22 -7.33 -1.27
C LEU A 109 -10.28 -7.26 -0.05
N VAL A 110 -9.05 -7.77 -0.18
CA VAL A 110 -8.05 -7.80 0.91
C VAL A 110 -7.59 -6.40 1.36
N ASN A 111 -7.85 -5.35 0.56
CA ASN A 111 -7.42 -3.98 0.89
C ASN A 111 -8.14 -3.40 2.12
N SER A 112 -9.29 -3.96 2.51
CA SER A 112 -9.98 -3.56 3.73
C SER A 112 -9.74 -4.56 4.85
N VAL A 113 -9.13 -4.10 5.94
CA VAL A 113 -8.87 -4.90 7.16
C VAL A 113 -10.15 -5.42 7.84
N ARG A 114 -11.33 -4.95 7.45
CA ARG A 114 -12.62 -5.45 7.95
C ARG A 114 -13.05 -6.76 7.28
N ASN A 115 -12.43 -7.12 6.16
CA ASN A 115 -12.75 -8.32 5.42
C ASN A 115 -11.87 -9.47 5.93
N ASP A 116 -12.49 -10.44 6.58
CA ASP A 116 -11.85 -11.66 7.09
C ASP A 116 -12.59 -12.88 6.53
N SER A 117 -12.31 -13.19 5.26
CA SER A 117 -12.91 -14.31 4.56
C SER A 117 -11.88 -15.04 3.68
N PRO A 118 -12.12 -16.32 3.33
CA PRO A 118 -11.23 -17.08 2.45
C PRO A 118 -11.04 -16.44 1.06
N GLU A 119 -11.98 -15.61 0.60
CA GLU A 119 -11.87 -14.90 -0.68
C GLU A 119 -10.71 -13.90 -0.71
N CYS A 120 -10.23 -13.43 0.44
CA CYS A 120 -9.06 -12.55 0.53
C CYS A 120 -7.77 -13.20 0.02
N LEU A 121 -7.69 -14.54 0.04
CA LEU A 121 -6.53 -15.32 -0.39
C LEU A 121 -6.78 -16.08 -1.69
N ALA A 122 -8.02 -16.08 -2.20
CA ALA A 122 -8.40 -16.81 -3.39
C ALA A 122 -7.68 -16.26 -4.64
N PRO A 123 -7.03 -17.12 -5.45
CA PRO A 123 -6.41 -16.69 -6.70
C PRO A 123 -7.42 -16.07 -7.66
N ILE A 124 -7.03 -15.00 -8.34
CA ILE A 124 -7.79 -14.41 -9.45
C ILE A 124 -7.03 -14.54 -10.77
N GLU A 125 -7.76 -14.59 -11.88
CA GLU A 125 -7.15 -14.41 -13.19
C GLU A 125 -7.08 -12.92 -13.51
N LEU A 126 -5.88 -12.42 -13.77
CA LEU A 126 -5.71 -11.08 -14.33
C LEU A 126 -6.03 -11.17 -15.83
N GLY A 127 -7.30 -10.99 -16.18
CA GLY A 127 -7.71 -10.95 -17.58
C GLY A 127 -6.92 -9.90 -18.36
N ALA A 128 -6.55 -10.21 -19.61
CA ALA A 128 -6.20 -9.18 -20.59
C ALA A 128 -7.31 -8.12 -20.57
N PRO A 129 -7.00 -6.80 -20.70
CA PRO A 129 -7.99 -5.76 -20.56
C PRO A 129 -9.16 -6.09 -21.49
N GLU A 130 -10.28 -6.49 -20.88
CA GLU A 130 -11.49 -6.74 -21.61
C GLU A 130 -11.79 -5.41 -22.31
N GLN A 131 -11.84 -5.44 -23.64
CA GLN A 131 -12.18 -4.27 -24.41
C GLN A 131 -13.54 -3.81 -23.93
N VAL A 132 -13.56 -2.83 -23.02
CA VAL A 132 -14.77 -2.18 -22.58
C VAL A 132 -15.36 -1.59 -23.84
N LYS A 133 -16.37 -2.27 -24.40
CA LYS A 133 -17.09 -1.79 -25.58
C LYS A 133 -17.48 -0.37 -25.28
N ALA A 134 -16.94 0.58 -26.06
CA ALA A 134 -17.08 2.00 -25.82
C ALA A 134 -18.55 2.32 -25.51
N THR A 135 -18.82 2.72 -24.26
CA THR A 135 -20.14 3.17 -23.85
C THR A 135 -20.48 4.46 -24.58
N ALA A 136 -21.77 4.76 -24.75
CA ALA A 136 -22.20 6.01 -25.40
C ALA A 136 -21.56 7.25 -24.72
N SER A 137 -21.32 7.17 -23.40
CA SER A 137 -20.64 8.20 -22.60
C SER A 137 -19.15 8.35 -22.90
N SER A 138 -18.43 7.31 -23.32
CA SER A 138 -17.00 7.42 -23.67
C SER A 138 -16.79 8.00 -25.08
N LYS A 139 -17.74 7.75 -26.00
CA LYS A 139 -17.72 8.33 -27.35
C LYS A 139 -17.96 9.84 -27.36
N VAL A 140 -18.85 10.34 -26.48
CA VAL A 140 -19.10 11.79 -26.38
C VAL A 140 -17.90 12.54 -25.78
N MET A 141 -17.19 11.95 -24.82
CA MET A 141 -15.96 12.55 -24.28
C MET A 141 -14.82 12.57 -25.32
N ALA A 142 -14.69 11.52 -26.13
CA ALA A 142 -13.73 11.47 -27.23
C ALA A 142 -14.04 12.53 -28.32
N SER A 143 -15.30 12.67 -28.70
CA SER A 143 -15.74 13.70 -29.66
C SER A 143 -15.50 15.13 -29.13
N TRP A 144 -15.69 15.36 -27.82
CA TRP A 144 -15.44 16.65 -27.20
C TRP A 144 -13.95 16.99 -27.17
N LEU A 145 -13.08 16.05 -26.80
CA LEU A 145 -11.62 16.24 -26.82
C LEU A 145 -11.08 16.54 -28.22
N GLN A 146 -11.63 15.88 -29.23
CA GLN A 146 -11.24 16.10 -30.62
C GLN A 146 -11.67 17.49 -31.11
N SER A 147 -12.86 17.95 -30.71
CA SER A 147 -13.31 19.32 -31.02
C SER A 147 -12.44 20.40 -30.38
N ILE A 148 -11.84 20.12 -29.21
CA ILE A 148 -10.92 21.06 -28.54
C ILE A 148 -9.57 21.10 -29.26
N GLN A 149 -9.10 19.98 -29.80
CA GLN A 149 -7.86 19.94 -30.61
C GLN A 149 -8.04 20.65 -31.96
N GLU A 150 -9.22 20.55 -32.58
CA GLU A 150 -9.52 21.19 -33.86
C GLU A 150 -9.82 22.71 -33.71
N ALA A 151 -10.26 23.16 -32.54
CA ALA A 151 -10.57 24.57 -32.26
C ALA A 151 -9.35 25.45 -31.92
N SER A 152 -8.12 24.97 -32.09
CA SER A 152 -6.91 25.77 -31.85
C SER A 152 -6.59 26.67 -33.05
N PRO A 153 -6.63 28.02 -32.94
CA PRO A 153 -6.23 28.90 -34.05
C PRO A 153 -4.71 28.84 -34.25
N LYS A 154 -4.26 28.68 -35.50
CA LYS A 154 -2.85 28.84 -35.89
C LYS A 154 -2.41 30.27 -35.53
N LYS A 155 -1.64 30.43 -34.44
CA LYS A 155 -1.03 31.71 -34.09
C LYS A 155 0.28 31.85 -34.86
N GLN A 156 0.27 32.74 -35.85
CA GLN A 156 1.48 33.27 -36.47
C GLN A 156 2.31 34.00 -35.41
N GLU A 157 3.61 33.76 -35.49
CA GLU A 157 4.69 34.41 -34.77
C GLU A 157 4.83 35.86 -35.27
N ASN A 158 4.65 36.85 -34.40
CA ASN A 158 5.62 37.92 -34.15
C ASN A 158 5.11 38.99 -33.18
N GLU A 159 6.08 39.47 -32.40
CA GLU A 159 6.13 40.64 -31.52
C GLU A 159 5.38 40.63 -30.18
N VAL A 160 6.21 40.76 -29.14
CA VAL A 160 5.88 40.90 -27.73
C VAL A 160 5.21 42.26 -27.47
N PRO A 161 4.21 42.32 -26.59
CA PRO A 161 4.24 43.36 -25.57
C PRO A 161 4.15 42.80 -24.14
N LYS A 162 4.89 43.51 -23.28
CA LYS A 162 5.05 43.32 -21.84
C LYS A 162 3.73 43.41 -21.04
N TRP A 163 3.64 42.51 -20.06
CA TRP A 163 3.18 42.70 -18.67
C TRP A 163 1.67 42.91 -18.38
N THR A 164 1.03 41.95 -17.69
CA THR A 164 0.65 42.02 -16.25
C THR A 164 0.09 40.66 -15.80
N SER A 165 0.55 40.17 -14.65
CA SER A 165 -0.12 39.12 -13.88
C SER A 165 -1.42 39.68 -13.29
N GLN A 166 -2.57 39.23 -13.78
CA GLN A 166 -3.85 39.36 -13.09
C GLN A 166 -4.47 37.96 -12.96
N PHE A 167 -4.43 37.46 -11.73
CA PHE A 167 -5.16 36.30 -11.27
C PHE A 167 -6.64 36.41 -11.66
N ILE A 168 -7.12 35.52 -12.53
CA ILE A 168 -8.56 35.27 -12.64
C ILE A 168 -8.93 34.27 -11.55
N HIS A 169 -9.46 34.81 -10.45
CA HIS A 169 -10.28 34.03 -9.52
C HIS A 169 -11.56 33.64 -10.26
N SER A 170 -11.78 32.33 -10.42
CA SER A 170 -13.08 31.80 -10.78
C SER A 170 -14.07 32.06 -9.64
N PRO A 171 -15.28 32.60 -9.86
CA PRO A 171 -16.26 32.73 -8.80
C PRO A 171 -16.87 31.35 -8.50
N SER A 172 -16.61 30.85 -7.29
CA SER A 172 -17.37 29.75 -6.70
C SER A 172 -18.84 30.17 -6.52
N PRO A 173 -19.83 29.29 -6.80
CA PRO A 173 -21.23 29.60 -6.53
C PRO A 173 -21.47 29.70 -5.02
N LYS A 174 -21.90 30.88 -4.57
CA LYS A 174 -22.32 31.14 -3.19
C LYS A 174 -23.58 30.32 -2.87
N LYS A 175 -23.47 29.34 -1.97
CA LYS A 175 -24.62 28.87 -1.17
C LYS A 175 -24.74 29.79 0.04
N THR A 176 -25.82 30.55 0.10
CA THR A 176 -26.18 31.40 1.23
C THR A 176 -26.57 30.55 2.44
N SER A 177 -25.93 30.82 3.58
CA SER A 177 -26.33 30.36 4.91
C SER A 177 -27.36 31.33 5.49
N ALA A 178 -28.54 30.83 5.86
CA ALA A 178 -29.34 31.41 6.93
C ALA A 178 -29.56 30.29 7.96
N GLY A 179 -28.87 30.40 9.10
CA GLY A 179 -29.07 29.53 10.25
C GLY A 179 -30.26 30.00 11.08
N VAL A 180 -31.01 29.06 11.63
CA VAL A 180 -31.82 29.28 12.83
C VAL A 180 -31.47 28.18 13.82
N LEU A 181 -30.99 28.63 14.97
CA LEU A 181 -30.59 27.86 16.15
C LEU A 181 -31.78 27.07 16.73
N HIS A 182 -31.52 25.85 17.19
CA HIS A 182 -32.24 25.27 18.33
C HIS A 182 -31.22 24.60 19.26
N SER A 183 -31.12 25.16 20.46
CA SER A 183 -30.54 24.55 21.65
C SER A 183 -31.52 23.54 22.25
N PRO A 184 -31.03 22.53 23.00
CA PRO A 184 -31.79 21.95 24.08
C PRO A 184 -31.13 22.26 25.43
N SER A 185 -31.92 22.87 26.31
CA SER A 185 -31.62 23.05 27.73
C SER A 185 -31.65 21.71 28.49
N PRO A 186 -30.92 21.59 29.61
CA PRO A 186 -30.97 20.40 30.46
C PRO A 186 -32.16 20.48 31.43
N LYS A 187 -32.86 19.35 31.65
CA LYS A 187 -33.73 19.16 32.82
C LYS A 187 -33.17 18.03 33.68
N LYS A 188 -32.73 18.37 34.90
CA LYS A 188 -32.72 17.49 36.08
C LYS A 188 -34.18 17.39 36.57
N THR A 189 -34.69 16.26 37.08
CA THR A 189 -34.42 15.75 38.44
C THR A 189 -35.13 14.39 38.69
N SER A 190 -34.53 13.63 39.61
CA SER A 190 -34.91 12.44 40.40
C SER A 190 -36.32 11.84 40.38
N ALA A 191 -36.35 10.50 40.47
CA ALA A 191 -36.82 9.78 41.64
C ALA A 191 -35.87 8.60 41.91
#